data_AF-A0AAE1WZ07-F1
#
_entry.id   AF-A0AAE1WZ07-F1
#
_cell.length_a   1.000
_cell.length_b   1.000
_cell.length_c   1.000
_cell.angle_alpha   90.00
_cell.angle_beta   90.00
_cell.angle_gamma   90.00
#
_symmetry.space_group_name_H-M   'P 1'
#
loop_
_entity.id
_entity.type
_entity.pdbx_description
1 polymer ?
#
loop_
_entity_poly.entity_id
_entity_poly.type
_entity_poly.pdbx_seq_one_letter_code
_entity_poly.pdbx_strand_id
1 'polypeptide(L)'
;MAYKSVFDASAIKSEFQSAGVNPNFVPPVWKHVLQNPHCRWDEIPSLPSAAYTLLNSKFKPCTSTLHSAENSSDGVTTKLLIKLQNEEFVEAVIMRYDTRLGKYDGKPRPGGPRSTLCISSQVGCKMGCKFCATGSMGFKSNLSSGEILEQLVHASRISAIRNVVFMGMGEPLNNYSAVVEAIRVMTAPPFQLSPKKITVSTVGVIHAISKLQRDVPNLNLAVSLHAPVQDIRCQIMPAARAFPLERLMNTLREYQTSSQQKIFIEYIMLDGVNDEEQHAHCLANC
;
A
#
# COMPACT_ATOMS: atom_id res chain seq x y z
N MET A 1 -24.68 2.28 -13.35
CA MET A 1 -23.44 1.55 -13.01
C MET A 1 -22.52 2.49 -12.26
N ALA A 2 -21.84 2.01 -11.23
CA ALA A 2 -20.78 2.77 -10.59
C ALA A 2 -19.65 2.98 -11.61
N TYR A 3 -19.13 4.20 -11.74
CA TYR A 3 -17.93 4.46 -12.54
C TYR A 3 -16.74 3.68 -11.97
N LYS A 4 -15.79 3.33 -12.82
CA LYS A 4 -14.48 2.78 -12.42
C LYS A 4 -13.40 3.84 -12.49
N SER A 5 -12.32 3.65 -11.76
CA SER A 5 -11.15 4.50 -11.89
C SER A 5 -10.44 4.18 -13.21
N VAL A 6 -9.90 5.17 -13.90
CA VAL A 6 -8.95 4.90 -15.00
C VAL A 6 -7.72 4.15 -14.51
N PHE A 7 -7.43 4.19 -13.22
CA PHE A 7 -6.32 3.49 -12.59
C PHE A 7 -6.61 2.01 -12.29
N ASP A 8 -7.86 1.54 -12.48
CA ASP A 8 -8.19 0.12 -12.50
C ASP A 8 -7.65 -0.54 -13.79
N ALA A 9 -6.35 -0.84 -13.81
CA ALA A 9 -5.60 -1.17 -15.02
C ALA A 9 -6.18 -2.33 -15.84
N SER A 10 -6.61 -3.41 -15.20
CA SER A 10 -7.19 -4.57 -15.85
C SER A 10 -8.57 -4.24 -16.39
N ALA A 11 -9.36 -3.41 -15.69
CA ALA A 11 -10.67 -2.99 -16.16
C ALA A 11 -10.54 -2.12 -17.41
N ILE A 12 -9.71 -1.06 -17.38
CA ILE A 12 -9.54 -0.18 -18.54
C ILE A 12 -8.92 -0.90 -19.74
N LYS A 13 -7.92 -1.77 -19.51
CA LYS A 13 -7.31 -2.55 -20.60
C LYS A 13 -8.28 -3.55 -21.22
N SER A 14 -9.09 -4.24 -20.41
CA SER A 14 -10.11 -5.16 -20.91
C SER A 14 -11.15 -4.43 -21.75
N GLU A 15 -11.65 -3.29 -21.27
CA GLU A 15 -12.63 -2.48 -22.00
C GLU A 15 -12.06 -1.95 -23.33
N PHE A 16 -10.80 -1.51 -23.33
CA PHE A 16 -10.11 -1.08 -24.54
C PHE A 16 -10.00 -2.25 -25.54
N GLN A 17 -9.56 -3.42 -25.10
CA GLN A 17 -9.45 -4.62 -25.96
C GLN A 17 -10.81 -5.02 -26.54
N SER A 18 -11.86 -5.05 -25.73
CA SER A 18 -13.22 -5.39 -26.18
C SER A 18 -13.78 -4.41 -27.21
N ALA A 19 -13.34 -3.15 -27.19
CA ALA A 19 -13.71 -2.15 -28.19
C ALA A 19 -12.71 -2.00 -29.35
N GLY A 20 -11.73 -2.92 -29.46
CA GLY A 20 -10.70 -2.86 -30.51
C GLY A 20 -9.69 -1.71 -30.35
N VAL A 21 -9.61 -1.11 -29.17
CA VAL A 21 -8.64 -0.05 -28.81
C VAL A 21 -7.38 -0.70 -28.24
N ASN A 22 -6.20 -0.27 -28.72
CA ASN A 22 -4.92 -0.77 -28.24
C ASN A 22 -4.68 -0.37 -26.76
N PRO A 23 -4.42 -1.31 -25.83
CA PRO A 23 -4.10 -1.04 -24.43
C PRO A 23 -2.91 -0.10 -24.20
N ASN A 24 -2.02 0.07 -25.18
CA ASN A 24 -0.89 1.00 -25.09
C ASN A 24 -1.31 2.48 -25.02
N PHE A 25 -2.58 2.79 -25.26
CA PHE A 25 -3.14 4.12 -25.01
C PHE A 25 -3.43 4.41 -23.52
N VAL A 26 -3.39 3.39 -22.65
CA VAL A 26 -3.67 3.56 -21.21
C VAL A 26 -2.60 4.41 -20.49
N PRO A 27 -1.27 4.19 -20.65
CA PRO A 27 -0.28 5.04 -20.00
C PRO A 27 -0.34 6.53 -20.39
N PRO A 28 -0.59 6.91 -21.66
CA PRO A 28 -0.91 8.30 -22.01
C PRO A 28 -2.11 8.88 -21.26
N VAL A 29 -3.20 8.10 -21.10
CA VAL A 29 -4.36 8.52 -20.29
C VAL A 29 -3.95 8.78 -18.85
N TRP A 30 -3.23 7.85 -18.21
CA TRP A 30 -2.72 8.03 -16.85
C TRP A 30 -1.82 9.25 -16.73
N LYS A 31 -0.89 9.44 -17.67
CA LYS A 31 0.02 10.59 -17.68
C LYS A 31 -0.75 11.90 -17.71
N HIS A 32 -1.77 11.99 -18.57
CA HIS A 32 -2.59 13.18 -18.68
C HIS A 32 -3.39 13.44 -17.40
N VAL A 33 -4.03 12.42 -16.83
CA VAL A 33 -4.79 12.54 -15.56
C VAL A 33 -3.91 12.97 -14.38
N LEU A 34 -2.67 12.47 -14.33
CA LEU A 34 -1.70 12.89 -13.30
C LEU A 34 -1.32 14.37 -13.42
N GLN A 35 -1.23 14.89 -14.65
CA GLN A 35 -0.91 16.30 -14.91
C GLN A 35 -2.14 17.21 -14.76
N ASN A 36 -3.33 16.69 -15.06
CA ASN A 36 -4.58 17.42 -15.12
C ASN A 36 -5.70 16.67 -14.38
N PRO A 37 -5.79 16.81 -13.04
CA PRO A 37 -6.75 16.07 -12.21
C PRO A 37 -8.23 16.22 -12.55
N HIS A 38 -8.60 17.37 -13.12
CA HIS A 38 -9.97 17.71 -13.52
C HIS A 38 -10.12 17.72 -15.04
N CYS A 39 -9.22 17.03 -15.77
CA CYS A 39 -9.26 16.99 -17.22
C CYS A 39 -10.59 16.43 -17.71
N ARG A 40 -11.02 16.95 -18.86
CA ARG A 40 -12.02 16.29 -19.66
C ARG A 40 -11.35 15.31 -20.62
N TRP A 41 -12.04 14.24 -20.97
CA TRP A 41 -11.43 13.19 -21.79
C TRP A 41 -11.02 13.69 -23.18
N ASP A 42 -11.75 14.65 -23.75
CA ASP A 42 -11.48 15.30 -25.04
C ASP A 42 -10.15 16.09 -25.09
N GLU A 43 -9.54 16.38 -23.94
CA GLU A 43 -8.25 17.08 -23.84
C GLU A 43 -7.05 16.15 -24.05
N ILE A 44 -7.23 14.83 -24.02
CA ILE A 44 -6.15 13.87 -24.24
C ILE A 44 -5.97 13.71 -25.75
N PRO A 45 -4.89 14.22 -26.37
CA PRO A 45 -4.74 14.15 -27.82
C PRO A 45 -4.52 12.70 -28.29
N SER A 46 -4.90 12.44 -29.54
CA SER A 46 -4.53 11.22 -30.27
C SER A 46 -5.07 9.89 -29.71
N LEU A 47 -6.19 9.90 -29.01
CA LEU A 47 -6.91 8.67 -28.69
C LEU A 47 -7.88 8.28 -29.81
N PRO A 48 -8.09 6.98 -30.09
CA PRO A 48 -9.16 6.54 -30.99
C PRO A 48 -10.54 6.98 -30.49
N SER A 49 -11.47 7.27 -31.40
CA SER A 49 -12.82 7.74 -31.04
C SER A 49 -13.55 6.81 -30.07
N ALA A 50 -13.40 5.49 -30.27
CA ALA A 50 -13.95 4.46 -29.36
C ALA A 50 -13.41 4.56 -27.92
N ALA A 51 -12.17 5.01 -27.73
CA ALA A 51 -11.58 5.19 -26.41
C ALA A 51 -12.28 6.33 -25.64
N TYR A 52 -12.57 7.46 -26.29
CA TYR A 52 -13.31 8.55 -25.64
C TYR A 52 -14.72 8.12 -25.24
N THR A 53 -15.42 7.35 -26.07
CA THR A 53 -16.76 6.82 -25.74
C THR A 53 -16.72 5.93 -24.49
N LEU A 54 -15.74 5.04 -24.40
CA LEU A 54 -15.54 4.19 -23.22
C LEU A 54 -15.20 5.00 -21.96
N LEU A 55 -14.24 5.93 -22.08
CA LEU A 55 -13.81 6.77 -20.96
C LEU A 55 -14.98 7.60 -20.41
N ASN A 56 -15.76 8.25 -21.27
CA ASN A 56 -16.94 9.03 -20.86
C ASN A 56 -18.05 8.18 -20.20
N SER A 57 -18.25 6.95 -20.67
CA SER A 57 -19.38 6.13 -20.22
C SER A 57 -19.07 5.28 -18.99
N LYS A 58 -17.82 4.87 -18.78
CA LYS A 58 -17.44 3.86 -17.78
C LYS A 58 -16.40 4.32 -16.76
N PHE A 59 -15.62 5.35 -17.06
CA PHE A 59 -14.46 5.71 -16.24
C PHE A 59 -14.49 7.16 -15.72
N LYS A 60 -13.80 7.39 -14.60
CA LYS A 60 -13.48 8.71 -14.05
C LYS A 60 -11.97 8.86 -13.87
N PRO A 61 -11.42 10.10 -13.90
CA PRO A 61 -10.01 10.34 -13.59
C PRO A 61 -9.61 9.81 -12.21
N CYS A 62 -10.45 10.08 -11.21
CA CYS A 62 -10.45 9.41 -9.90
C CYS A 62 -11.90 9.11 -9.49
N THR A 63 -12.14 7.98 -8.85
CA THR A 63 -13.44 7.66 -8.22
C THR A 63 -13.53 8.18 -6.79
N SER A 64 -12.39 8.36 -6.14
CA SER A 64 -12.25 9.00 -4.83
C SER A 64 -11.95 10.49 -4.92
N THR A 65 -12.15 11.18 -3.80
CA THR A 65 -11.87 12.62 -3.64
C THR A 65 -11.14 12.88 -2.34
N LEU A 66 -10.22 13.85 -2.33
CA LEU A 66 -9.59 14.32 -1.11
C LEU A 66 -10.61 15.15 -0.33
N HIS A 67 -11.06 14.63 0.82
CA HIS A 67 -12.05 15.30 1.67
C HIS A 67 -11.39 16.36 2.56
N SER A 68 -10.30 16.00 3.22
CA SER A 68 -9.50 16.94 4.02
C SER A 68 -8.04 16.50 4.07
N ALA A 69 -7.17 17.44 4.45
CA ALA A 69 -5.76 17.19 4.72
C ALA A 69 -5.35 17.95 5.97
N GLU A 70 -4.69 17.25 6.89
CA GLU A 70 -4.27 17.79 8.18
C GLU A 70 -2.76 17.63 8.33
N ASN A 71 -2.07 18.70 8.69
CA ASN A 71 -0.63 18.67 8.95
C ASN A 71 -0.36 18.46 10.44
N SER A 72 0.69 17.70 10.76
CA SER A 72 1.24 17.63 12.11
C SER A 72 1.79 18.98 12.54
N SER A 73 1.90 19.20 13.86
CA SER A 73 2.43 20.43 14.44
C SER A 73 3.88 20.72 14.05
N ASP A 74 4.69 19.69 13.82
CA ASP A 74 6.07 19.78 13.33
C ASP A 74 6.18 19.94 11.81
N GLY A 75 5.06 19.90 11.08
CA GLY A 75 4.97 20.11 9.63
C GLY A 75 5.58 19.01 8.77
N VAL A 76 6.11 17.93 9.35
CA VAL A 76 6.75 16.85 8.57
C VAL A 76 5.77 15.76 8.14
N THR A 77 4.58 15.71 8.74
CA THR A 77 3.54 14.72 8.44
C THR A 77 2.27 15.39 7.95
N THR A 78 1.66 14.83 6.90
CA THR A 78 0.33 15.23 6.43
C THR A 78 -0.56 14.01 6.36
N LYS A 79 -1.67 14.00 7.10
CA LYS A 79 -2.72 12.99 7.00
C LYS A 79 -3.77 13.44 6.00
N LEU A 80 -4.17 12.55 5.10
CA LEU A 80 -5.18 12.76 4.09
C LEU A 80 -6.40 11.91 4.45
N LEU A 81 -7.57 12.54 4.50
CA LEU A 81 -8.85 11.83 4.57
C LEU A 81 -9.43 11.79 3.16
N ILE A 82 -9.58 10.58 2.62
CA ILE A 82 -10.00 10.35 1.23
C ILE A 82 -11.39 9.70 1.27
N LYS A 83 -12.34 10.35 0.61
CA LYS A 83 -13.72 9.88 0.46
C LYS A 83 -13.81 9.01 -0.78
N LEU A 84 -14.25 7.77 -0.60
CA LEU A 84 -14.45 6.79 -1.65
C LEU A 84 -15.81 6.97 -2.33
N GLN A 85 -16.00 6.31 -3.48
CA GLN A 85 -17.24 6.39 -4.24
C GLN A 85 -18.44 5.76 -3.51
N ASN A 86 -18.20 4.84 -2.59
CA ASN A 86 -19.22 4.24 -1.72
C ASN A 86 -19.49 5.07 -0.44
N GLU A 87 -19.04 6.32 -0.39
CA GLU A 87 -19.19 7.26 0.74
C GLU A 87 -18.42 6.89 2.01
N GLU A 88 -17.68 5.78 2.01
CA GLU A 88 -16.75 5.43 3.07
C GLU A 88 -15.46 6.26 2.97
N PHE A 89 -14.68 6.25 4.05
CA PHE A 89 -13.42 6.99 4.13
C PHE A 89 -12.25 6.05 4.39
N VAL A 90 -11.11 6.39 3.79
CA VAL A 90 -9.80 5.84 4.15
C VAL A 90 -8.81 6.95 4.41
N GLU A 91 -7.78 6.62 5.18
CA GLU A 91 -6.68 7.53 5.47
C GLU A 91 -5.44 7.15 4.67
N ALA A 92 -4.69 8.17 4.24
CA ALA A 92 -3.33 8.04 3.72
C ALA A 92 -2.43 9.06 4.43
N VAL A 93 -1.15 8.74 4.64
CA VAL A 93 -0.24 9.61 5.39
C VAL A 93 1.03 9.87 4.61
N ILE A 94 1.31 11.14 4.35
CA ILE A 94 2.59 11.59 3.78
C ILE A 94 3.52 11.91 4.94
N MET A 95 4.67 11.26 4.98
CA MET A 95 5.70 11.55 5.96
C MET A 95 6.99 11.99 5.27
N ARG A 96 7.51 13.16 5.65
CA ARG A 96 8.67 13.82 5.03
C ARG A 96 9.84 13.77 5.98
N TYR A 97 10.89 13.06 5.60
CA TYR A 97 12.07 12.92 6.45
C TYR A 97 13.34 13.12 5.64
N ASP A 98 14.33 13.75 6.27
CA ASP A 98 15.69 13.73 5.75
C ASP A 98 16.46 12.56 6.36
N THR A 99 16.77 11.55 5.54
CA THR A 99 17.44 10.33 6.04
C THR A 99 18.88 10.57 6.47
N ARG A 100 19.45 11.76 6.21
CA ARG A 100 20.78 12.17 6.65
C ARG A 100 20.81 12.58 8.12
N LEU A 101 19.65 12.80 8.74
CA LEU A 101 19.58 13.16 10.15
C LEU A 101 20.04 11.98 11.02
N GLY A 102 20.94 12.29 11.96
CA GLY A 102 21.55 11.33 12.87
C GLY A 102 22.84 10.69 12.35
N LYS A 103 23.44 9.85 13.19
CA LYS A 103 24.63 9.05 12.86
C LYS A 103 24.30 7.57 13.00
N TYR A 104 24.93 6.73 12.19
CA TYR A 104 24.96 5.29 12.38
C TYR A 104 26.43 4.89 12.48
N ASP A 105 26.82 4.28 13.59
CA ASP A 105 28.21 3.92 13.86
C ASP A 105 29.18 5.12 13.69
N GLY A 106 28.82 6.26 14.31
CA GLY A 106 29.60 7.50 14.23
C GLY A 106 29.60 8.22 12.88
N LYS A 107 29.10 7.59 11.80
CA LYS A 107 29.10 8.14 10.44
C LYS A 107 27.77 8.80 10.08
N PRO A 108 27.77 9.88 9.27
CA PRO A 108 26.56 10.45 8.70
C PRO A 108 25.80 9.39 7.91
N ARG A 109 24.48 9.37 8.07
CA ARG A 109 23.64 8.45 7.29
C ARG A 109 23.61 8.90 5.82
N PRO A 110 23.81 7.99 4.85
CA PRO A 110 23.66 8.33 3.44
C PRO A 110 22.19 8.59 3.09
N GLY A 111 21.95 9.32 2.00
CA GLY A 111 20.62 9.55 1.45
C GLY A 111 20.28 11.03 1.37
N GLY A 112 19.04 11.40 1.69
CA GLY A 112 18.56 12.76 1.57
C GLY A 112 17.08 12.90 1.91
N PRO A 113 16.48 14.05 1.59
CA PRO A 113 15.05 14.27 1.74
C PRO A 113 14.25 13.20 0.98
N ARG A 114 13.30 12.59 1.67
CA ARG A 114 12.35 11.65 1.08
C ARG A 114 10.95 11.86 1.64
N SER A 115 9.96 11.62 0.79
CA SER A 115 8.56 11.52 1.20
C SER A 115 8.10 10.08 1.06
N THR A 116 7.64 9.50 2.17
CA THR A 116 7.04 8.17 2.22
C THR A 116 5.53 8.33 2.35
N LEU A 117 4.78 7.64 1.49
CA LEU A 117 3.33 7.57 1.56
C LEU A 117 2.91 6.26 2.22
N CYS A 118 2.20 6.35 3.33
CA CYS A 118 1.47 5.25 3.93
C CYS A 118 0.07 5.18 3.29
N ILE A 119 -0.29 4.03 2.73
CA ILE A 119 -1.57 3.82 2.05
C ILE A 119 -2.38 2.68 2.67
N SER A 120 -3.69 2.83 2.57
CA SER A 120 -4.71 1.87 2.94
C SER A 120 -5.00 0.88 1.81
N SER A 121 -5.38 -0.34 2.17
CA SER A 121 -5.76 -1.42 1.23
C SER A 121 -7.21 -1.88 1.41
N GLN A 122 -7.85 -1.54 2.53
CA GLN A 122 -9.23 -1.90 2.86
C GLN A 122 -9.89 -0.77 3.65
N VAL A 123 -11.23 -0.77 3.70
CA VAL A 123 -12.00 0.02 4.67
C VAL A 123 -12.18 -0.84 5.92
N GLY A 124 -11.48 -0.47 6.99
CA GLY A 124 -11.39 -1.29 8.20
C GLY A 124 -10.47 -2.51 8.02
N CYS A 125 -10.47 -3.45 8.97
CA CYS A 125 -9.59 -4.62 8.92
C CYS A 125 -10.19 -5.82 9.68
N LYS A 126 -10.12 -7.01 9.09
CA LYS A 126 -10.64 -8.27 9.68
C LYS A 126 -9.69 -8.90 10.71
N MET A 127 -8.45 -8.44 10.80
CA MET A 127 -7.42 -9.12 11.61
C MET A 127 -7.61 -8.93 13.12
N GLY A 128 -8.37 -7.91 13.54
CA GLY A 128 -8.79 -7.73 14.92
C GLY A 128 -7.65 -7.48 15.91
N CYS A 129 -6.50 -6.96 15.46
CA CYS A 129 -5.38 -6.62 16.32
C CYS A 129 -5.84 -5.63 17.39
N LYS A 130 -5.70 -5.98 18.66
CA LYS A 130 -6.32 -5.25 19.79
C LYS A 130 -5.71 -3.87 20.04
N PHE A 131 -4.45 -3.67 19.63
CA PHE A 131 -3.75 -2.39 19.70
C PHE A 131 -4.03 -1.49 18.49
N CYS A 132 -4.78 -1.96 17.48
CA CYS A 132 -5.02 -1.25 16.24
C CYS A 132 -6.44 -0.69 16.19
N ALA A 133 -6.58 0.64 16.05
CA ALA A 133 -7.87 1.30 15.89
C ALA A 133 -8.64 0.77 14.66
N THR A 134 -7.96 0.52 13.54
CA THR A 134 -8.58 -0.08 12.35
C THR A 134 -9.10 -1.50 12.62
N GLY A 135 -8.46 -2.24 13.53
CA GLY A 135 -8.88 -3.57 13.95
C GLY A 135 -10.19 -3.55 14.73
N SER A 136 -10.45 -2.51 15.53
CA SER A 136 -11.70 -2.37 16.30
C SER A 136 -12.88 -1.89 15.46
N MET A 137 -12.63 -1.21 14.33
CA MET A 137 -13.67 -0.81 13.36
C MET A 137 -14.34 -2.00 12.66
N GLY A 138 -13.71 -3.18 12.68
CA GLY A 138 -14.11 -4.33 11.88
C GLY A 138 -13.79 -4.15 10.39
N PHE A 139 -14.13 -5.14 9.57
CA PHE A 139 -13.96 -5.09 8.12
C PHE A 139 -15.25 -4.66 7.43
N LYS A 140 -15.16 -3.68 6.52
CA LYS A 140 -16.29 -3.26 5.68
C LYS A 140 -16.14 -3.72 4.25
N SER A 141 -15.07 -3.32 3.57
CA SER A 141 -14.85 -3.65 2.15
C SER A 141 -13.37 -3.63 1.77
N ASN A 142 -13.04 -4.34 0.69
CA ASN A 142 -11.77 -4.18 0.00
C ASN A 142 -11.78 -2.91 -0.86
N LEU A 143 -10.62 -2.29 -1.03
CA LEU A 143 -10.44 -1.25 -2.05
C LEU A 143 -10.17 -1.90 -3.41
N SER A 144 -10.65 -1.26 -4.48
CA SER A 144 -10.20 -1.53 -5.84
C SER A 144 -8.74 -1.12 -6.03
N SER A 145 -8.09 -1.62 -7.09
CA SER A 145 -6.71 -1.23 -7.40
C SER A 145 -6.62 0.25 -7.75
N GLY A 146 -7.65 0.79 -8.40
CA GLY A 146 -7.83 2.23 -8.62
C GLY A 146 -7.86 3.02 -7.31
N GLU A 147 -8.72 2.66 -6.35
CA GLU A 147 -8.81 3.36 -5.06
C GLU A 147 -7.51 3.27 -4.24
N ILE A 148 -6.77 2.17 -4.34
CA ILE A 148 -5.43 2.06 -3.74
C ILE A 148 -4.46 3.05 -4.40
N LEU A 149 -4.44 3.09 -5.73
CA LEU A 149 -3.52 3.95 -6.47
C LEU A 149 -3.88 5.44 -6.36
N GLU A 150 -5.17 5.77 -6.27
CA GLU A 150 -5.65 7.14 -6.13
C GLU A 150 -5.11 7.82 -4.87
N GLN A 151 -4.81 7.08 -3.81
CA GLN A 151 -4.11 7.61 -2.65
C GLN A 151 -2.73 8.16 -3.02
N LEU A 152 -1.98 7.48 -3.91
CA LEU A 152 -0.72 7.98 -4.46
C LEU A 152 -0.95 9.19 -5.36
N VAL A 153 -2.02 9.19 -6.16
CA VAL A 153 -2.36 10.32 -7.03
C VAL A 153 -2.67 11.57 -6.21
N HIS A 154 -3.51 11.46 -5.18
CA HIS A 154 -3.83 12.57 -4.28
C HIS A 154 -2.59 13.06 -3.52
N ALA A 155 -1.78 12.14 -2.99
CA ALA A 155 -0.57 12.50 -2.27
C ALA A 155 0.50 13.16 -3.15
N SER A 156 0.63 12.73 -4.41
CA SER A 156 1.60 13.27 -5.37
C SER A 156 1.33 14.73 -5.75
N ARG A 157 0.11 15.22 -5.51
CA ARG A 157 -0.26 16.65 -5.67
C ARG A 157 0.25 17.53 -4.52
N ILE A 158 0.56 16.91 -3.38
CA ILE A 158 1.00 17.61 -2.15
C ILE A 158 2.52 17.47 -1.96
N SER A 159 3.11 16.35 -2.36
CA SER A 159 4.54 16.09 -2.19
C SER A 159 5.06 15.13 -3.25
N ALA A 160 6.34 15.25 -3.61
CA ALA A 160 7.02 14.29 -4.48
C ALA A 160 7.24 12.96 -3.73
N ILE A 161 6.34 12.00 -3.94
CA ILE A 161 6.36 10.70 -3.26
C ILE A 161 7.47 9.82 -3.84
N ARG A 162 8.36 9.34 -2.97
CA ARG A 162 9.51 8.50 -3.33
C ARG A 162 9.36 7.06 -2.86
N ASN A 163 8.58 6.85 -1.81
CA ASN A 163 8.40 5.58 -1.13
C ASN A 163 6.92 5.35 -0.86
N VAL A 164 6.46 4.11 -0.96
CA VAL A 164 5.09 3.72 -0.62
C VAL A 164 5.14 2.55 0.35
N VAL A 165 4.34 2.61 1.41
CA VAL A 165 4.22 1.54 2.40
C VAL A 165 2.74 1.19 2.57
N PHE A 166 2.41 -0.10 2.43
CA PHE A 166 1.08 -0.63 2.72
C PHE A 166 0.97 -0.90 4.22
N MET A 167 0.85 0.17 5.00
CA MET A 167 0.76 0.17 6.47
C MET A 167 -0.39 1.06 6.97
N GLY A 168 -1.32 1.41 6.08
CA GLY A 168 -2.54 2.14 6.42
C GLY A 168 -3.62 1.20 6.92
N MET A 169 -4.86 1.46 6.52
CA MET A 169 -6.01 0.63 6.91
C MET A 169 -6.04 -0.69 6.11
N GLY A 170 -6.25 -1.80 6.82
CA GLY A 170 -6.45 -3.14 6.22
C GLY A 170 -5.24 -4.06 6.28
N GLU A 171 -5.47 -5.34 5.95
CA GLU A 171 -4.42 -6.34 5.71
C GLU A 171 -4.21 -6.48 4.19
N PRO A 172 -3.09 -5.98 3.64
CA PRO A 172 -2.86 -5.94 2.19
C PRO A 172 -2.96 -7.32 1.53
N LEU A 173 -2.49 -8.39 2.19
CA LEU A 173 -2.51 -9.73 1.62
C LEU A 173 -3.91 -10.36 1.59
N ASN A 174 -4.88 -9.81 2.34
CA ASN A 174 -6.30 -10.19 2.21
C ASN A 174 -7.01 -9.45 1.05
N ASN A 175 -6.36 -8.43 0.48
CA ASN A 175 -6.79 -7.75 -0.74
C ASN A 175 -5.78 -7.95 -1.89
N TYR A 176 -5.30 -9.19 -2.02
CA TYR A 176 -4.13 -9.54 -2.82
C TYR A 176 -4.18 -9.07 -4.28
N SER A 177 -5.28 -9.33 -4.98
CA SER A 177 -5.40 -9.02 -6.42
C SER A 177 -5.31 -7.51 -6.68
N ALA A 178 -6.05 -6.71 -5.92
CA ALA A 178 -6.06 -5.26 -6.05
C ALA A 178 -4.70 -4.64 -5.67
N VAL A 179 -4.07 -5.15 -4.60
CA VAL A 179 -2.74 -4.70 -4.17
C VAL A 179 -1.68 -5.00 -5.22
N VAL A 180 -1.62 -6.24 -5.74
CA VAL A 180 -0.66 -6.62 -6.79
C VAL A 180 -0.86 -5.79 -8.06
N GLU A 181 -2.11 -5.58 -8.46
CA GLU A 181 -2.43 -4.74 -9.61
C GLU A 181 -1.99 -3.29 -9.39
N ALA A 182 -2.32 -2.68 -8.25
CA ALA A 182 -1.91 -1.32 -7.91
C ALA A 182 -0.38 -1.17 -7.92
N ILE A 183 0.35 -2.12 -7.34
CA ILE A 183 1.82 -2.11 -7.35
C ILE A 183 2.36 -2.18 -8.78
N ARG A 184 1.80 -3.04 -9.64
CA ARG A 184 2.21 -3.11 -11.05
C ARG A 184 2.05 -1.76 -11.75
N VAL A 185 0.94 -1.05 -11.48
CA VAL A 185 0.73 0.30 -12.03
C VAL A 185 1.74 1.31 -11.44
N MET A 186 1.98 1.29 -10.12
CA MET A 186 2.98 2.15 -9.47
C MET A 186 4.39 1.99 -10.07
N THR A 187 4.74 0.76 -10.48
CA THR A 187 6.05 0.45 -11.06
C THR A 187 6.15 0.69 -12.56
N ALA A 188 5.03 0.91 -13.25
CA ALA A 188 4.98 1.13 -14.69
C ALA A 188 4.94 2.63 -15.03
N PRO A 189 5.20 3.02 -16.29
CA PRO A 189 4.91 4.37 -16.77
C PRO A 189 3.42 4.71 -16.57
N PRO A 190 3.10 5.94 -16.11
CA PRO A 190 4.00 7.08 -15.89
C PRO A 190 4.68 7.14 -14.51
N PHE A 191 4.24 6.36 -13.52
CA PHE A 191 4.68 6.46 -12.12
C PHE A 191 6.13 6.03 -11.89
N GLN A 192 6.55 4.91 -12.48
CA GLN A 192 7.93 4.42 -12.50
C GLN A 192 8.60 4.33 -11.11
N LEU A 193 7.83 4.00 -10.06
CA LEU A 193 8.42 3.74 -8.74
C LEU A 193 9.25 2.46 -8.78
N SER A 194 10.46 2.50 -8.22
CA SER A 194 11.25 1.29 -8.05
C SER A 194 10.54 0.33 -7.09
N PRO A 195 10.41 -0.97 -7.41
CA PRO A 195 9.85 -1.97 -6.49
C PRO A 195 10.51 -1.95 -5.10
N LYS A 196 11.82 -1.67 -5.04
CA LYS A 196 12.59 -1.54 -3.78
C LYS A 196 12.18 -0.34 -2.91
N LYS A 197 11.31 0.54 -3.40
CA LYS A 197 10.74 1.67 -2.68
C LYS A 197 9.31 1.43 -2.20
N ILE A 198 8.74 0.28 -2.55
CA ILE A 198 7.42 -0.18 -2.13
C ILE A 198 7.61 -1.24 -1.04
N THR A 199 6.93 -1.06 0.10
CA THR A 199 6.95 -2.03 1.21
C THR A 199 5.54 -2.54 1.45
N VAL A 200 5.36 -3.85 1.43
CA VAL A 200 4.09 -4.49 1.82
C VAL A 200 4.25 -5.02 3.24
N SER A 201 3.44 -4.52 4.18
CA SER A 201 3.33 -5.09 5.52
C SER A 201 2.23 -6.16 5.55
N THR A 202 2.42 -7.17 6.39
CA THR A 202 1.41 -8.20 6.65
C THR A 202 1.51 -8.69 8.09
N VAL A 203 0.38 -9.10 8.65
CA VAL A 203 0.30 -9.83 9.93
C VAL A 203 0.77 -11.29 9.84
N GLY A 204 1.17 -11.76 8.65
CA GLY A 204 1.76 -13.07 8.45
C GLY A 204 0.88 -14.05 7.67
N VAL A 205 0.20 -13.59 6.60
CA VAL A 205 -0.59 -14.47 5.73
C VAL A 205 0.33 -15.34 4.87
N ILE A 206 0.78 -16.47 5.45
CA ILE A 206 1.88 -17.33 4.96
C ILE A 206 1.82 -17.61 3.45
N HIS A 207 0.70 -18.14 2.96
CA HIS A 207 0.56 -18.52 1.55
C HIS A 207 0.65 -17.32 0.59
N ALA A 208 0.21 -16.14 1.03
CA ALA A 208 0.23 -14.93 0.23
C ALA A 208 1.62 -14.29 0.19
N ILE A 209 2.46 -14.47 1.22
CA ILE A 209 3.87 -14.02 1.23
C ILE A 209 4.65 -14.70 0.10
N SER A 210 4.59 -16.03 0.02
CA SER A 210 5.30 -16.79 -1.03
C SER A 210 4.75 -16.49 -2.43
N LYS A 211 3.46 -16.16 -2.54
CA LYS A 211 2.84 -15.75 -3.80
C LYS A 211 3.32 -14.36 -4.23
N LEU A 212 3.38 -13.40 -3.30
CA LEU A 212 3.78 -12.01 -3.56
C LEU A 212 5.17 -11.93 -4.19
N GLN A 213 6.14 -12.69 -3.64
CA GLN A 213 7.51 -12.71 -4.15
C GLN A 213 7.60 -13.16 -5.61
N ARG A 214 6.74 -14.09 -6.02
CA ARG A 214 6.69 -14.60 -7.41
C ARG A 214 6.00 -13.61 -8.34
N ASP A 215 4.87 -13.05 -7.90
CA ASP A 215 4.02 -12.21 -8.74
C ASP A 215 4.60 -10.80 -8.94
N VAL A 216 5.33 -10.29 -7.95
CA VAL A 216 5.93 -8.95 -7.92
C VAL A 216 7.29 -8.98 -7.18
N PRO A 217 8.37 -9.42 -7.84
CA PRO A 217 9.67 -9.57 -7.18
C PRO A 217 10.30 -8.21 -6.83
N ASN A 218 11.23 -8.22 -5.87
CA ASN A 218 12.01 -7.06 -5.41
C ASN A 218 11.26 -6.02 -4.57
N LEU A 219 10.06 -6.33 -4.08
CA LEU A 219 9.38 -5.52 -3.07
C LEU A 219 10.06 -5.67 -1.71
N ASN A 220 9.97 -4.66 -0.84
CA ASN A 220 10.32 -4.85 0.55
C ASN A 220 9.14 -5.53 1.28
N LEU A 221 9.46 -6.51 2.12
CA LEU A 221 8.50 -7.17 2.99
C LEU A 221 8.67 -6.66 4.41
N ALA A 222 7.58 -6.25 5.03
CA ALA A 222 7.48 -6.03 6.47
C ALA A 222 6.52 -7.05 7.09
N VAL A 223 6.83 -7.51 8.29
CA VAL A 223 6.01 -8.47 9.02
C VAL A 223 5.68 -7.88 10.38
N SER A 224 4.39 -7.65 10.61
CA SER A 224 3.81 -7.30 11.90
C SER A 224 3.86 -8.51 12.83
N LEU A 225 4.99 -8.69 13.52
CA LEU A 225 5.25 -9.84 14.39
C LEU A 225 4.69 -9.62 15.79
N HIS A 226 5.13 -8.52 16.41
CA HIS A 226 4.65 -7.96 17.68
C HIS A 226 4.75 -8.85 18.94
N ALA A 227 5.09 -10.13 18.85
CA ALA A 227 5.47 -10.93 20.02
C ALA A 227 6.29 -12.15 19.57
N PRO A 228 7.33 -12.53 20.34
CA PRO A 228 8.19 -13.68 20.05
C PRO A 228 7.63 -14.99 20.61
N VAL A 229 6.52 -14.93 21.35
CA VAL A 229 5.83 -16.09 21.93
C VAL A 229 4.42 -16.15 21.33
N GLN A 230 4.04 -17.33 20.83
CA GLN A 230 2.77 -17.51 20.10
C GLN A 230 1.54 -17.12 20.93
N ASP A 231 1.52 -17.43 22.22
CA ASP A 231 0.38 -17.14 23.10
C ASP A 231 0.16 -15.64 23.26
N ILE A 232 1.24 -14.89 23.55
CA ILE A 232 1.22 -13.43 23.61
C ILE A 232 0.78 -12.87 22.26
N ARG A 233 1.33 -13.39 21.15
CA ARG A 233 0.96 -12.97 19.80
C ARG A 233 -0.53 -13.16 19.54
N CYS A 234 -1.12 -14.29 19.95
CA CYS A 234 -2.55 -14.55 19.81
C CYS A 234 -3.43 -13.68 20.72
N GLN A 235 -2.89 -13.24 21.87
CA GLN A 235 -3.59 -12.35 22.78
C GLN A 235 -3.76 -10.96 22.16
N ILE A 236 -2.72 -10.42 21.51
CA ILE A 236 -2.72 -9.07 20.91
C ILE A 236 -3.20 -9.06 19.44
N MET A 237 -2.99 -10.15 18.70
CA MET A 237 -3.40 -10.34 17.31
C MET A 237 -4.19 -11.65 17.18
N PRO A 238 -5.52 -11.65 17.40
CA PRO A 238 -6.32 -12.88 17.38
C PRO A 238 -6.18 -13.72 16.09
N ALA A 239 -6.00 -13.07 14.94
CA ALA A 239 -5.76 -13.74 13.67
C ALA A 239 -4.44 -14.53 13.59
N ALA A 240 -3.47 -14.24 14.46
CA ALA A 240 -2.21 -14.98 14.58
C ALA A 240 -2.40 -16.47 14.89
N ARG A 241 -3.55 -16.88 15.44
CA ARG A 241 -3.90 -18.29 15.66
C ARG A 241 -3.89 -19.11 14.38
N ALA A 242 -4.28 -18.50 13.25
CA ALA A 242 -4.26 -19.16 11.95
C ALA A 242 -2.84 -19.28 11.36
N PHE A 243 -1.87 -18.55 11.92
CA PHE A 243 -0.51 -18.45 11.40
C PHE A 243 0.50 -18.69 12.54
N PRO A 244 0.75 -19.96 12.92
CA PRO A 244 1.70 -20.29 13.98
C PRO A 244 3.08 -19.69 13.71
N LEU A 245 3.71 -19.16 14.75
CA LEU A 245 4.99 -18.45 14.68
C LEU A 245 6.09 -19.27 14.00
N GLU A 246 6.24 -20.54 14.35
CA GLU A 246 7.24 -21.43 13.74
C GLU A 246 7.08 -21.52 12.22
N ARG A 247 5.83 -21.72 11.75
CA ARG A 247 5.54 -21.77 10.32
C ARG A 247 5.81 -20.43 9.64
N LEU A 248 5.44 -19.33 10.30
CA LEU A 248 5.74 -17.98 9.81
C LEU A 248 7.25 -17.79 9.65
N MET A 249 8.04 -18.06 10.69
CA MET A 249 9.51 -17.90 10.65
C MET A 249 10.15 -18.79 9.57
N ASN A 250 9.70 -20.02 9.39
CA ASN A 250 10.16 -20.89 8.30
C ASN A 250 9.89 -20.28 6.92
N THR A 251 8.67 -19.77 6.69
CA THR A 251 8.34 -19.07 5.45
C THR A 251 9.16 -17.79 5.24
N LEU A 252 9.46 -17.04 6.30
CA LEU A 252 10.31 -15.86 6.21
C LEU A 252 11.76 -16.23 5.86
N ARG A 253 12.30 -17.33 6.40
CA ARG A 253 13.63 -17.85 6.03
C ARG A 253 13.68 -18.27 4.56
N GLU A 254 12.64 -18.95 4.06
CA GLU A 254 12.51 -19.31 2.65
C GLU A 254 12.41 -18.06 1.75
N TYR A 255 11.62 -17.07 2.15
CA TYR A 255 11.50 -15.78 1.46
C TYR A 255 12.86 -15.09 1.40
N GLN A 256 13.58 -14.97 2.52
CA GLN A 256 14.88 -14.32 2.58
C GLN A 256 15.92 -15.07 1.73
N THR A 257 15.92 -16.40 1.76
CA THR A 257 16.84 -17.23 0.96
C THR A 257 16.59 -17.07 -0.54
N SER A 258 15.33 -17.04 -0.97
CA SER A 258 14.98 -16.90 -2.39
C SER A 258 15.13 -15.47 -2.92
N SER A 259 14.78 -14.48 -2.12
CA SER A 259 14.81 -13.06 -2.52
C SER A 259 16.18 -12.41 -2.32
N GLN A 260 17.00 -12.92 -1.40
CA GLN A 260 18.20 -12.26 -0.87
C GLN A 260 17.89 -10.85 -0.28
N GLN A 261 16.63 -10.58 0.06
CA GLN A 261 16.20 -9.31 0.63
C GLN A 261 16.07 -9.41 2.15
N LYS A 262 16.35 -8.30 2.82
CA LYS A 262 16.05 -8.16 4.25
C LYS A 262 14.55 -8.03 4.45
N ILE A 263 14.05 -8.64 5.51
CA ILE A 263 12.66 -8.53 5.96
C ILE A 263 12.64 -7.57 7.14
N PHE A 264 11.71 -6.61 7.13
CA PHE A 264 11.50 -5.73 8.27
C PHE A 264 10.57 -6.42 9.27
N ILE A 265 11.04 -6.60 10.51
CA ILE A 265 10.21 -7.10 11.59
C ILE A 265 9.65 -5.91 12.36
N GLU A 266 8.33 -5.79 12.36
CA GLU A 266 7.63 -4.75 13.09
C GLU A 266 7.21 -5.28 14.46
N TYR A 267 7.58 -4.53 15.50
CA TYR A 267 7.35 -4.89 16.89
C TYR A 267 6.81 -3.68 17.63
N ILE A 268 5.52 -3.69 17.96
CA ILE A 268 4.93 -2.65 18.80
C ILE A 268 5.29 -2.95 20.25
N MET A 269 5.75 -1.94 20.98
CA MET A 269 6.08 -2.07 22.39
C MET A 269 4.83 -1.75 23.22
N LEU A 270 4.31 -2.75 23.94
CA LEU A 270 3.13 -2.65 24.79
C LEU A 270 3.56 -2.91 26.22
N ASP A 271 3.39 -1.88 27.06
CA ASP A 271 3.79 -1.84 28.46
C ASP A 271 3.28 -3.06 29.24
N GLY A 272 4.21 -3.86 29.78
CA GLY A 272 3.92 -5.04 30.59
C GLY A 272 3.29 -6.21 29.82
N VAL A 273 3.31 -6.18 28.48
CA VAL A 273 2.73 -7.23 27.63
C VAL A 273 3.79 -7.95 26.81
N ASN A 274 4.67 -7.20 26.15
CA ASN A 274 5.64 -7.78 25.21
C ASN A 274 6.99 -7.05 25.20
N ASP A 275 7.26 -6.21 26.19
CA ASP A 275 8.41 -5.30 26.22
C ASP A 275 9.47 -5.63 27.30
N GLU A 276 9.26 -6.68 28.08
CA GLU A 276 10.27 -7.18 29.03
C GLU A 276 11.54 -7.73 28.36
N GLU A 277 12.67 -7.70 29.06
CA GLU A 277 13.98 -8.18 28.59
C GLU A 277 13.95 -9.65 28.12
N GLN A 278 13.19 -10.50 28.82
CA GLN A 278 13.01 -11.89 28.41
C GLN A 278 12.41 -12.01 27.00
N HIS A 279 11.48 -11.13 26.62
CA HIS A 279 10.91 -11.13 25.27
C HIS A 279 11.96 -10.73 24.23
N ALA A 280 12.86 -9.80 24.56
CA ALA A 280 13.96 -9.43 23.67
C ALA A 280 14.90 -10.63 23.40
N HIS A 281 15.24 -11.40 24.44
CA HIS A 281 16.02 -12.63 24.27
C HIS A 281 15.29 -13.69 23.44
N CYS A 282 14.00 -13.91 23.67
CA CYS A 282 13.20 -14.81 22.84
C CYS A 282 13.15 -14.35 21.38
N LEU A 283 12.97 -13.05 21.14
CA LEU A 283 12.94 -12.48 19.79
C LEU A 283 14.27 -12.63 19.06
N ALA A 284 15.39 -12.46 19.75
CA ALA A 284 16.72 -12.67 19.17
C ALA A 284 16.96 -14.12 18.73
N ASN A 285 16.27 -15.08 19.34
CA ASN A 285 16.39 -16.51 19.05
C ASN A 285 15.31 -17.05 18.06
N CYS A 286 14.44 -16.18 17.52
CA CYS A 286 13.37 -16.56 16.58
C CYS A 286 13.87 -16.88 15.16
#